data_AF-A0A953B3U6-F1
#
_entry.id   AF-A0A953B3U6-F1
#
_cell.length_a   1.000
_cell.length_b   1.000
_cell.length_c   1.000
_cell.angle_alpha   90.00
_cell.angle_beta   90.00
_cell.angle_gamma   90.00
#
_symmetry.space_group_name_H-M   'P 1'
#
loop_
_entity.id
_entity.type
_entity.pdbx_description
1 polymer ?
#
loop_
_entity_poly.entity_id
_entity_poly.type
_entity_poly.pdbx_seq_one_letter_code
_entity_poly.pdbx_strand_id
1 'polypeptide(L)'
;MEALTSLLHGFGVLGDPVNIVYMLVGIALGVLIGVLPGLGAANGVAILLPLTFSMSPTSAIIMLSCIYWGALFGGAITSVLFNIPGEPWSVATTFDGYPLAQKGRAGEALAAAFTSSFTGALIAVIVLTFLAPLIARFALAFGPAELFSVQLLTFCSFVGMGRGSPFKTIASMMLGFALAAVGVDPVDSTMRLTFGWYGLLNGFNFLVAVIGLFGIGEILLTMEEGLAFRGKDARINLRVVLQTWAQLPKFWMTFLRGAVIGCWMGITPGGATPASFMSYGLAKRFSRRGRNFGNGELEGVVAPETAAHAAGVSALLPMLTLGIPGSPTAAVLLGGLLIWGLQPGPMLFIEQPD
;
A
#
# COMPACT_ATOMS: atom_id res chain seq x y z
N MET A 1 -15.85 -11.59 -19.92
CA MET A 1 -17.26 -11.45 -19.48
C MET A 1 -17.37 -11.68 -17.99
N GLU A 2 -16.84 -12.78 -17.43
CA GLU A 2 -16.83 -13.06 -15.98
C GLU A 2 -16.27 -11.91 -15.11
N ALA A 3 -15.10 -11.35 -15.44
CA ALA A 3 -14.54 -10.23 -14.67
C ALA A 3 -15.44 -8.97 -14.67
N LEU A 4 -16.16 -8.71 -15.76
CA LEU A 4 -17.06 -7.56 -15.86
C LEU A 4 -18.33 -7.79 -15.03
N THR A 5 -18.85 -9.03 -15.00
CA THR A 5 -19.99 -9.39 -14.16
C THR A 5 -19.65 -9.37 -12.68
N SER A 6 -18.46 -9.85 -12.28
CA SER A 6 -17.98 -9.73 -10.90
C SER A 6 -17.79 -8.27 -10.49
N LEU A 7 -17.29 -7.42 -11.40
CA LEU A 7 -17.15 -5.99 -11.14
C LEU A 7 -18.52 -5.32 -10.92
N LEU A 8 -19.51 -5.63 -11.75
CA LEU A 8 -20.87 -5.11 -11.60
C LEU A 8 -21.52 -5.57 -10.29
N HIS A 9 -21.31 -6.82 -9.90
CA HIS A 9 -21.76 -7.35 -8.60
C HIS A 9 -21.10 -6.60 -7.43
N GLY A 10 -19.79 -6.39 -7.48
CA GLY A 10 -19.06 -5.60 -6.49
C GLY A 10 -19.58 -4.17 -6.35
N PHE A 11 -19.97 -3.51 -7.45
CA PHE A 11 -20.65 -2.21 -7.38
C PHE A 11 -22.04 -2.30 -6.72
N GLY A 12 -22.75 -3.41 -6.88
CA GLY A 12 -24.00 -3.68 -6.15
C GLY A 12 -23.78 -3.81 -4.64
N VAL A 13 -22.73 -4.53 -4.22
CA VAL A 13 -22.32 -4.66 -2.81
C VAL A 13 -21.94 -3.30 -2.21
N LEU A 14 -21.23 -2.46 -2.96
CA LEU A 14 -20.90 -1.09 -2.55
C LEU A 14 -22.12 -0.17 -2.45
N GLY A 15 -23.23 -0.52 -3.11
CA GLY A 15 -24.49 0.21 -3.03
C GLY A 15 -25.22 0.09 -1.69
N ASP A 16 -24.81 -0.85 -0.82
CA ASP A 16 -25.35 -0.98 0.53
C ASP A 16 -25.03 0.28 1.37
N PRO A 17 -26.03 0.96 1.96
CA PRO A 17 -25.82 2.14 2.80
C PRO A 17 -24.80 1.93 3.92
N VAL A 18 -24.74 0.72 4.50
CA VAL A 18 -23.80 0.39 5.58
C VAL A 18 -22.36 0.42 5.06
N ASN A 19 -22.12 -0.15 3.87
CA ASN A 19 -20.81 -0.15 3.23
C ASN A 19 -20.38 1.28 2.86
N ILE A 20 -21.30 2.14 2.41
CA ILE A 20 -21.01 3.55 2.12
C ILE A 20 -20.56 4.29 3.40
N VAL A 21 -21.23 4.06 4.54
CA VAL A 21 -20.83 4.66 5.82
C VAL A 21 -19.42 4.20 6.20
N TYR A 22 -19.13 2.91 6.09
CA TYR A 22 -17.79 2.39 6.38
C TYR A 22 -16.71 2.90 5.41
N MET A 23 -17.04 3.11 4.13
CA MET A 23 -16.14 3.78 3.20
C MET A 23 -15.79 5.19 3.65
N LEU A 24 -16.80 5.99 4.01
CA LEU A 24 -16.61 7.37 4.43
C LEU A 24 -15.79 7.46 5.72
N VAL A 25 -16.11 6.62 6.71
CA VAL A 25 -15.36 6.53 7.97
C VAL A 25 -13.93 6.07 7.70
N GLY A 26 -13.75 5.03 6.88
CA GLY A 26 -12.45 4.50 6.53
C GLY A 26 -11.56 5.53 5.83
N ILE A 27 -12.09 6.26 4.86
CA ILE A 27 -11.36 7.33 4.16
C ILE A 27 -11.00 8.45 5.14
N ALA A 28 -11.93 8.89 5.99
CA ALA A 28 -11.68 9.96 6.94
C ALA A 28 -10.58 9.58 7.94
N LEU A 29 -10.67 8.39 8.54
CA LEU A 29 -9.65 7.87 9.45
C LEU A 29 -8.31 7.66 8.75
N GLY A 30 -8.32 7.11 7.53
CA GLY A 30 -7.13 6.94 6.72
C GLY A 30 -6.41 8.27 6.48
N VAL A 31 -7.13 9.30 6.01
CA VAL A 31 -6.56 10.63 5.78
C VAL A 31 -6.03 11.25 7.08
N LEU A 32 -6.76 11.12 8.19
CA LEU A 32 -6.29 11.61 9.49
C LEU A 32 -4.97 10.96 9.90
N ILE A 33 -4.85 9.63 9.72
CA ILE A 33 -3.62 8.92 10.03
C ILE A 33 -2.49 9.31 9.08
N GLY A 34 -2.73 9.36 7.77
CA GLY A 34 -1.69 9.69 6.79
C GLY A 34 -1.14 11.11 6.93
N VAL A 35 -1.91 12.03 7.52
CA VAL A 35 -1.44 13.40 7.81
C VAL A 35 -0.56 13.45 9.07
N LEU A 36 -0.58 12.43 9.93
CA LEU A 36 0.31 12.35 11.07
C LEU A 36 1.73 11.94 10.61
N PRO A 37 2.75 12.78 10.82
CA PRO A 37 4.13 12.44 10.48
C PRO A 37 4.56 11.15 11.19
N GLY A 38 5.33 10.30 10.50
CA GLY A 38 5.82 9.03 11.03
C GLY A 38 4.80 7.88 10.95
N LEU A 39 3.51 8.18 11.09
CA LEU A 39 2.40 7.22 10.99
C LEU A 39 2.10 6.83 9.54
N GLY A 40 2.95 5.96 8.98
CA GLY A 40 2.77 5.42 7.64
C GLY A 40 1.53 4.51 7.50
N ALA A 41 1.11 4.27 6.26
CA ALA A 41 -0.11 3.50 5.96
C ALA A 41 -0.20 2.09 6.58
N ALA A 42 0.93 1.36 6.70
CA ALA A 42 0.93 0.04 7.34
C ALA A 42 0.54 0.11 8.83
N ASN A 43 1.07 1.09 9.56
CA ASN A 43 0.77 1.31 10.97
C ASN A 43 -0.68 1.75 11.14
N GLY A 44 -1.17 2.63 10.27
CA GLY A 44 -2.56 3.08 10.29
C GLY A 44 -3.57 1.95 10.13
N VAL A 45 -3.35 1.08 9.13
CA VAL A 45 -4.18 -0.10 8.93
C VAL A 45 -4.07 -1.05 10.13
N ALA A 46 -2.88 -1.26 10.69
CA ALA A 46 -2.68 -2.15 11.84
C ALA A 46 -3.39 -1.65 13.12
N ILE A 47 -3.35 -0.35 13.39
CA ILE A 47 -3.99 0.28 14.56
C ILE A 47 -5.52 0.21 14.45
N LEU A 48 -6.06 0.36 13.24
CA LEU A 48 -7.51 0.35 13.01
C LEU A 48 -8.08 -1.04 12.73
N LEU A 49 -7.24 -2.04 12.47
CA LEU A 49 -7.63 -3.43 12.24
C LEU A 49 -8.62 -3.95 13.30
N PRO A 50 -8.43 -3.72 14.62
CA PRO A 50 -9.36 -4.23 15.63
C PRO A 50 -10.78 -3.69 15.54
N LEU A 51 -10.99 -2.51 14.95
CA LEU A 51 -12.33 -1.93 14.78
C LEU A 51 -13.18 -2.73 13.80
N THR A 52 -12.56 -3.57 12.98
CA THR A 52 -13.22 -4.32 11.90
C THR A 52 -13.58 -5.76 12.28
N PHE A 53 -13.26 -6.22 13.49
CA PHE A 53 -13.49 -7.62 13.90
C PHE A 53 -14.96 -7.99 14.09
N SER A 54 -15.80 -7.02 14.46
CA SER A 54 -17.24 -7.22 14.59
C SER A 54 -18.01 -7.01 13.29
N MET A 55 -17.31 -6.63 12.21
CA MET A 55 -17.91 -6.36 10.90
C MET A 55 -17.99 -7.62 10.06
N SER A 56 -18.85 -7.60 9.03
CA SER A 56 -18.79 -8.62 7.98
C SER A 56 -17.45 -8.53 7.24
N PRO A 57 -16.91 -9.65 6.70
CA PRO A 57 -15.64 -9.65 5.97
C PRO A 57 -15.63 -8.60 4.85
N THR A 58 -16.72 -8.49 4.09
CA THR A 58 -16.88 -7.52 3.01
C THR A 58 -16.77 -6.07 3.51
N SER A 59 -17.53 -5.71 4.55
CA SER A 59 -17.49 -4.36 5.12
C SER A 59 -16.12 -4.03 5.72
N ALA A 60 -15.47 -5.01 6.34
CA ALA A 60 -14.14 -4.89 6.91
C ALA A 60 -13.07 -4.62 5.84
N ILE A 61 -13.10 -5.37 4.73
CA ILE A 61 -12.20 -5.17 3.58
C ILE A 61 -12.42 -3.79 2.96
N ILE A 62 -13.68 -3.37 2.79
CA ILE A 62 -14.02 -2.04 2.27
C ILE A 62 -13.42 -0.95 3.17
N MET A 63 -13.65 -1.02 4.49
CA MET A 63 -13.15 -0.05 5.44
C MET A 63 -11.62 0.01 5.47
N LEU A 64 -10.93 -1.12 5.56
CA LEU A 64 -9.47 -1.16 5.58
C LEU A 64 -8.85 -0.70 4.26
N SER A 65 -9.48 -1.03 3.13
CA SER A 65 -9.04 -0.52 1.83
C SER A 65 -9.15 1.00 1.81
N CYS A 66 -10.27 1.56 2.27
CA CYS A 66 -10.48 3.00 2.40
C CYS A 66 -9.47 3.67 3.35
N ILE A 67 -9.14 3.03 4.48
CA ILE A 67 -8.09 3.50 5.40
C ILE A 67 -6.73 3.52 4.69
N TYR A 68 -6.38 2.42 4.00
CA TYR A 68 -5.13 2.32 3.27
C TYR A 68 -5.00 3.45 2.24
N TRP A 69 -6.05 3.66 1.44
CA TRP A 69 -6.11 4.72 0.44
C TRP A 69 -6.03 6.13 1.04
N GLY A 70 -6.78 6.38 2.10
CA GLY A 70 -6.75 7.66 2.81
C GLY A 70 -5.37 7.94 3.39
N ALA A 71 -4.73 6.93 3.98
CA ALA A 71 -3.40 7.07 4.58
C ALA A 71 -2.32 7.36 3.52
N LEU A 72 -2.34 6.61 2.41
CA LEU A 72 -1.41 6.87 1.30
C LEU A 72 -1.52 8.30 0.77
N PHE A 73 -2.75 8.83 0.63
CA PHE A 73 -2.93 10.21 0.19
C PHE A 73 -2.56 11.23 1.27
N GLY A 74 -2.84 10.95 2.55
CA GLY A 74 -2.42 11.81 3.67
C GLY A 74 -0.91 12.04 3.68
N GLY A 75 -0.12 11.01 3.35
CA GLY A 75 1.34 11.11 3.22
C GLY A 75 1.81 12.09 2.14
N ALA A 76 1.02 12.28 1.07
CA ALA A 76 1.31 13.30 0.05
C ALA A 76 1.08 14.72 0.59
N ILE A 77 0.09 14.93 1.47
CA ILE A 77 -0.19 16.23 2.10
C ILE A 77 1.00 16.66 2.96
N THR A 78 1.50 15.78 3.82
CA THR A 78 2.65 16.04 4.69
C THR A 78 3.94 16.26 3.89
N SER A 79 4.14 15.47 2.84
CA SER A 79 5.25 15.62 1.89
C SER A 79 5.27 16.99 1.20
N VAL A 80 4.11 17.45 0.71
CA VAL A 80 4.00 18.71 -0.04
C VAL A 80 4.06 19.94 0.88
N LEU A 81 3.40 19.90 2.04
CA LEU A 81 3.26 21.10 2.89
C LEU A 81 4.36 21.25 3.94
N PHE A 82 4.90 20.14 4.44
CA PHE A 82 5.81 20.12 5.58
C PHE A 82 7.19 19.55 5.23
N ASN A 83 7.40 19.01 4.03
CA ASN A 83 8.63 18.30 3.65
C ASN A 83 8.95 17.12 4.58
N ILE A 84 7.93 16.53 5.19
CA ILE A 84 8.05 15.38 6.09
C ILE A 84 7.29 14.23 5.42
N PRO A 85 7.97 13.37 4.65
CA PRO A 85 7.30 12.27 3.97
C PRO A 85 6.84 11.23 4.99
N GLY A 86 5.55 10.88 4.95
CA GLY A 86 4.99 9.79 5.77
C GLY A 86 5.53 8.42 5.37
N GLU A 87 5.88 8.24 4.09
CA GLU A 87 6.40 6.98 3.57
C GLU A 87 7.63 7.16 2.66
N PRO A 88 8.50 6.13 2.56
CA PRO A 88 9.76 6.25 1.83
C PRO A 88 9.60 6.54 0.33
N TRP A 89 8.46 6.19 -0.28
CA TRP A 89 8.16 6.50 -1.68
C TRP A 89 7.73 7.95 -1.89
N SER A 90 7.16 8.61 -0.88
CA SER A 90 6.69 10.00 -0.94
C SER A 90 7.84 11.00 -0.89
N VAL A 91 9.06 10.54 -0.55
CA VAL A 91 10.30 11.35 -0.61
C VAL A 91 10.51 11.95 -1.99
N ALA A 92 10.25 11.22 -3.07
CA ALA A 92 10.44 11.77 -4.41
C ALA A 92 9.43 12.91 -4.72
N THR A 93 8.22 12.85 -4.13
CA THR A 93 7.22 13.91 -4.23
C THR A 93 7.68 15.19 -3.55
N THR A 94 8.44 15.11 -2.46
CA THR A 94 8.92 16.30 -1.75
C THR A 94 9.88 17.15 -2.60
N PHE A 95 10.61 16.52 -3.55
CA PHE A 95 11.58 17.20 -4.41
C PHE A 95 10.98 18.36 -5.20
N ASP A 96 9.74 18.25 -5.65
CA ASP A 96 9.04 19.32 -6.37
C ASP A 96 7.78 19.82 -5.66
N GLY A 97 7.10 18.96 -4.89
CA GLY A 97 5.89 19.31 -4.15
C GLY A 97 6.15 20.38 -3.09
N TYR A 98 7.20 20.22 -2.28
CA TYR A 98 7.53 21.19 -1.25
C TYR A 98 8.02 22.53 -1.82
N PRO A 99 8.90 22.59 -2.83
CA PRO A 99 9.23 23.84 -3.52
C PRO A 99 8.01 24.54 -4.16
N LEU A 100 7.04 23.80 -4.72
CA LEU A 100 5.78 24.38 -5.20
C LEU A 100 4.99 25.03 -4.06
N ALA A 101 4.86 24.35 -2.92
CA ALA A 101 4.21 24.90 -1.74
C ALA A 101 4.95 26.15 -1.22
N GLN A 102 6.27 26.13 -1.21
CA GLN A 102 7.08 27.29 -0.80
C GLN A 102 6.84 28.53 -1.68
N LYS A 103 6.57 28.33 -2.97
CA LYS A 103 6.21 29.37 -3.95
C LYS A 103 4.75 29.82 -3.89
N GLY A 104 3.99 29.40 -2.89
CA GLY A 104 2.56 29.72 -2.76
C GLY A 104 1.65 28.91 -3.70
N ARG A 105 2.18 27.88 -4.37
CA ARG A 105 1.46 27.00 -5.29
C ARG A 105 1.09 25.66 -4.62
N ALA A 106 0.86 25.67 -3.30
CA ALA A 106 0.52 24.48 -2.54
C ALA A 106 -0.77 23.80 -3.04
N GLY A 107 -1.81 24.58 -3.35
CA GLY A 107 -3.07 24.04 -3.87
C GLY A 107 -2.92 23.34 -5.23
N GLU A 108 -2.01 23.82 -6.08
CA GLU A 108 -1.69 23.19 -7.36
C GLU A 108 -0.91 21.88 -7.16
N ALA A 109 0.08 21.88 -6.27
CA ALA A 109 0.83 20.67 -5.92
C ALA A 109 -0.08 19.58 -5.33
N LEU A 110 -0.96 19.93 -4.39
CA LEU A 110 -1.91 19.00 -3.77
C LEU A 110 -2.95 18.47 -4.77
N ALA A 111 -3.49 19.33 -5.65
CA ALA A 111 -4.43 18.91 -6.68
C ALA A 111 -3.77 17.97 -7.70
N ALA A 112 -2.52 18.25 -8.08
CA ALA A 112 -1.75 17.36 -8.94
C ALA A 112 -1.43 16.04 -8.25
N ALA A 113 -0.97 16.07 -6.98
CA ALA A 113 -0.71 14.86 -6.20
C ALA A 113 -1.97 13.99 -6.12
N PHE A 114 -3.10 14.52 -5.65
CA PHE A 114 -4.37 13.80 -5.54
C PHE A 114 -4.79 13.15 -6.86
N THR A 115 -4.76 13.91 -7.95
CA THR A 115 -5.18 13.40 -9.26
C THR A 115 -4.21 12.34 -9.77
N SER A 116 -2.92 12.45 -9.45
CA SER A 116 -1.89 11.50 -9.85
C SER A 116 -1.95 10.21 -9.07
N SER A 117 -2.17 10.29 -7.76
CA SER A 117 -2.48 9.17 -6.89
C SER A 117 -3.72 8.43 -7.38
N PHE A 118 -4.82 9.15 -7.65
CA PHE A 118 -6.06 8.58 -8.17
C PHE A 118 -5.87 7.91 -9.54
N THR A 119 -5.15 8.54 -10.47
CA THR A 119 -4.95 7.97 -11.81
C THR A 119 -4.09 6.71 -11.76
N GLY A 120 -2.99 6.74 -10.98
CA GLY A 120 -2.13 5.56 -10.80
C GLY A 120 -2.86 4.40 -10.12
N ALA A 121 -3.60 4.72 -9.05
CA ALA A 121 -4.50 3.83 -8.35
C ALA A 121 -5.50 3.14 -9.29
N LEU A 122 -6.23 3.95 -10.05
CA LEU A 122 -7.30 3.48 -10.94
C LEU A 122 -6.74 2.55 -12.02
N ILE A 123 -5.62 2.92 -12.66
CA ILE A 123 -4.98 2.07 -13.65
C ILE A 123 -4.53 0.75 -13.03
N ALA A 124 -3.94 0.78 -11.85
CA ALA A 124 -3.51 -0.43 -11.16
C ALA A 124 -4.67 -1.31 -10.69
N VAL A 125 -5.80 -0.72 -10.27
CA VAL A 125 -7.04 -1.48 -9.96
C VAL A 125 -7.55 -2.17 -11.21
N ILE A 126 -7.59 -1.47 -12.35
CA ILE A 126 -7.97 -2.07 -13.64
C ILE A 126 -7.05 -3.25 -13.97
N VAL A 127 -5.73 -3.06 -13.88
CA VAL A 127 -4.74 -4.13 -14.09
C VAL A 127 -5.01 -5.29 -13.14
N LEU A 128 -5.24 -5.02 -11.86
CA LEU A 128 -5.52 -6.04 -10.84
C LEU A 128 -6.80 -6.82 -11.18
N THR A 129 -7.91 -6.15 -11.49
CA THR A 129 -9.20 -6.78 -11.82
C THR A 129 -9.09 -7.77 -12.98
N PHE A 130 -8.32 -7.43 -14.02
CA PHE A 130 -8.19 -8.31 -15.19
C PHE A 130 -7.05 -9.33 -15.08
N LEU A 131 -5.97 -8.99 -14.38
CA LEU A 131 -4.79 -9.84 -14.29
C LEU A 131 -4.86 -10.84 -13.13
N ALA A 132 -5.53 -10.50 -12.02
CA ALA A 132 -5.63 -11.39 -10.87
C ALA A 132 -6.30 -12.74 -11.19
N PRO A 133 -7.43 -12.81 -11.92
CA PRO A 133 -8.02 -14.10 -12.30
C PRO A 133 -7.10 -14.94 -13.20
N LEU A 134 -6.33 -14.30 -14.08
CA LEU A 134 -5.39 -14.97 -14.97
C LEU A 134 -4.25 -15.60 -14.16
N ILE A 135 -3.67 -14.84 -13.23
CA ILE A 135 -2.58 -15.32 -12.37
C ILE A 135 -3.09 -16.40 -11.41
N ALA A 136 -4.28 -16.26 -10.82
CA ALA A 136 -4.88 -17.28 -9.98
C ALA A 136 -5.04 -18.62 -10.72
N ARG A 137 -5.54 -18.60 -11.97
CA ARG A 137 -5.66 -19.81 -12.81
C ARG A 137 -4.30 -20.45 -13.10
N PHE A 138 -3.27 -19.65 -13.35
CA PHE A 138 -1.92 -20.16 -13.56
C PHE A 138 -1.33 -20.75 -12.27
N ALA A 139 -1.57 -20.10 -11.13
CA ALA A 139 -1.09 -20.53 -9.83
C ALA A 139 -1.78 -21.82 -9.34
N LEU A 140 -3.01 -22.13 -9.79
CA LEU A 140 -3.65 -23.43 -9.53
C LEU A 140 -2.89 -24.60 -10.16
N ALA A 141 -2.09 -24.35 -11.20
CA ALA A 141 -1.27 -25.39 -11.83
C ALA A 141 0.07 -25.63 -11.09
N PHE A 142 0.38 -24.84 -10.06
CA PHE A 142 1.64 -24.97 -9.33
C PHE A 142 1.60 -26.16 -8.37
N GLY A 143 2.67 -26.95 -8.39
CA GLY A 143 2.93 -27.96 -7.38
C GLY A 143 3.70 -27.39 -6.19
N PRO A 144 4.06 -28.26 -5.23
CA PRO A 144 4.82 -27.85 -4.05
C PRO A 144 6.18 -27.18 -4.38
N ALA A 145 6.86 -27.64 -5.44
CA ALA A 145 8.17 -27.11 -5.83
C ALA A 145 8.09 -25.68 -6.39
N GLU A 146 7.06 -25.40 -7.19
CA GLU A 146 6.81 -24.08 -7.75
C GLU A 146 6.40 -23.09 -6.65
N LEU A 147 5.50 -23.48 -5.75
CA LEU A 147 5.12 -22.66 -4.60
C LEU A 147 6.31 -22.34 -3.70
N PHE A 148 7.16 -23.33 -3.40
CA PHE A 148 8.40 -23.11 -2.65
C PHE A 148 9.32 -22.11 -3.37
N SER A 149 9.50 -22.27 -4.68
CA SER A 149 10.38 -21.41 -5.48
C SER A 149 9.88 -19.96 -5.50
N VAL A 150 8.57 -19.74 -5.63
CA VAL A 150 7.97 -18.40 -5.59
C VAL A 150 8.13 -17.76 -4.22
N GLN A 151 7.86 -18.50 -3.14
CA GLN A 151 8.06 -17.99 -1.77
C GLN A 151 9.53 -17.66 -1.51
N LEU A 152 10.45 -18.54 -1.91
CA LEU A 152 11.90 -18.32 -1.78
C LEU A 152 12.34 -17.07 -2.56
N LEU A 153 11.88 -16.91 -3.80
CA LEU A 153 12.19 -15.74 -4.62
C LEU A 153 11.67 -14.45 -3.98
N THR A 154 10.48 -14.47 -3.37
CA THR A 154 9.94 -13.32 -2.61
C THR A 154 10.86 -12.95 -1.46
N PHE A 155 11.28 -13.91 -0.63
CA PHE A 155 12.19 -13.64 0.48
C PHE A 155 13.56 -13.13 -0.01
N CYS A 156 14.12 -13.73 -1.06
CA CYS A 156 15.35 -13.24 -1.71
C CYS A 156 15.19 -11.79 -2.19
N SER A 157 14.03 -11.45 -2.73
CA SER A 157 13.77 -10.10 -3.23
C SER A 157 13.63 -9.08 -2.11
N PHE A 158 13.03 -9.42 -0.96
CA PHE A 158 13.05 -8.54 0.21
C PHE A 158 14.48 -8.23 0.69
N VAL A 159 15.40 -9.19 0.59
CA VAL A 159 16.82 -8.98 0.91
C VAL A 159 17.50 -8.09 -0.13
N GLY A 160 17.27 -8.36 -1.42
CA GLY A 160 17.95 -7.67 -2.51
C GLY A 160 17.44 -6.26 -2.81
N MET A 161 16.17 -5.97 -2.49
CA MET A 161 15.49 -4.72 -2.86
C MET A 161 15.31 -3.76 -1.68
N GLY A 162 15.54 -4.22 -0.45
CA GLY A 162 15.54 -3.37 0.73
C GLY A 162 16.69 -2.37 0.74
N ARG A 163 16.44 -1.13 1.16
CA ARG A 163 17.50 -0.12 1.39
C ARG A 163 18.31 -0.35 2.66
N GLY A 164 17.83 -1.22 3.54
CA GLY A 164 18.47 -1.54 4.82
C GLY A 164 19.63 -2.53 4.68
N SER A 165 20.27 -2.85 5.80
CA SER A 165 21.29 -3.90 5.84
C SER A 165 20.66 -5.25 5.48
N PRO A 166 21.18 -5.97 4.45
CA PRO A 166 20.70 -7.30 4.09
C PRO A 166 20.72 -8.27 5.28
N PHE A 167 21.73 -8.14 6.14
CA PHE A 167 21.87 -8.96 7.35
C PHE A 167 20.73 -8.72 8.34
N LYS A 168 20.32 -7.46 8.56
CA LYS A 168 19.17 -7.15 9.42
C LYS A 168 17.88 -7.76 8.85
N THR A 169 17.66 -7.65 7.54
CA THR A 169 16.49 -8.24 6.88
C THR A 169 16.46 -9.76 7.04
N ILE A 170 17.59 -10.44 6.80
CA ILE A 170 17.70 -11.90 6.98
C ILE A 170 17.46 -12.29 8.44
N ALA A 171 18.08 -11.59 9.39
CA ALA A 171 17.90 -11.87 10.82
C ALA A 171 16.42 -11.72 11.25
N SER A 172 15.74 -10.65 10.81
CA SER A 172 14.32 -10.44 11.06
C SER A 172 13.44 -11.53 10.43
N MET A 173 13.74 -11.96 9.20
CA MET A 173 13.01 -13.07 8.55
C MET A 173 13.21 -14.39 9.28
N MET A 174 14.44 -14.73 9.68
CA MET A 174 14.73 -15.95 10.44
C MET A 174 14.03 -15.94 11.80
N LEU A 175 13.97 -14.79 12.47
CA LEU A 175 13.19 -14.63 13.69
C LEU A 175 11.69 -14.84 13.44
N GLY A 176 11.16 -14.28 12.35
CA GLY A 176 9.77 -14.52 11.93
C GLY A 176 9.47 -16.00 11.68
N PHE A 177 10.35 -16.71 10.96
CA PHE A 177 10.21 -18.15 10.73
C PHE A 177 10.29 -18.96 12.02
N ALA A 178 11.21 -18.59 12.93
CA ALA A 178 11.32 -19.25 14.22
C ALA A 178 10.02 -19.10 15.04
N LEU A 179 9.42 -17.91 15.05
CA LEU A 179 8.13 -17.66 15.72
C LEU A 179 6.97 -18.41 15.04
N ALA A 180 6.93 -18.43 13.70
CA ALA A 180 5.90 -19.12 12.93
C ALA A 180 5.98 -20.66 13.05
N ALA A 181 7.18 -21.20 13.32
CA ALA A 181 7.39 -22.63 13.53
C ALA A 181 6.94 -23.12 14.92
N VAL A 182 6.60 -22.23 15.85
CA VAL A 182 6.12 -22.61 17.19
C VAL A 182 4.66 -23.06 17.12
N GLY A 183 4.37 -24.26 17.62
CA GLY A 183 3.02 -24.79 17.74
C GLY A 183 2.83 -26.15 17.08
N VAL A 184 1.58 -26.50 16.81
CA VAL A 184 1.22 -27.71 16.06
C VAL A 184 1.33 -27.43 14.57
N ASP A 185 2.11 -28.24 13.86
CA ASP A 185 2.20 -28.18 12.40
C ASP A 185 0.83 -28.53 11.77
N PRO A 186 0.22 -27.66 10.95
CA PRO A 186 -1.06 -27.96 10.31
C PRO A 186 -1.00 -29.11 9.29
N VAL A 187 0.19 -29.47 8.79
CA VAL A 187 0.38 -30.54 7.80
C VAL A 187 0.59 -31.87 8.50
N ASP A 188 1.63 -31.97 9.33
CA ASP A 188 2.04 -33.23 9.94
C ASP A 188 1.44 -33.46 11.35
N SER A 189 0.71 -32.47 11.90
CA SER A 189 0.19 -32.46 13.28
C SER A 189 1.27 -32.67 14.36
N THR A 190 2.54 -32.41 14.02
CA THR A 190 3.67 -32.54 14.94
C THR A 190 3.84 -31.29 15.79
N MET A 191 4.20 -31.45 17.07
CA MET A 191 4.51 -30.31 17.93
C MET A 191 5.94 -29.81 17.67
N ARG A 192 6.08 -28.53 17.37
CA ARG A 192 7.37 -27.87 17.11
C ARG A 192 7.59 -26.73 18.09
N LEU A 193 8.78 -26.71 18.72
CA LEU A 193 9.23 -25.62 19.59
C LEU A 193 8.27 -25.25 20.74
N THR A 194 7.45 -26.20 21.22
CA THR A 194 6.49 -25.97 22.31
C THR A 194 7.12 -26.12 23.70
N PHE A 195 8.29 -26.76 23.81
CA PHE A 195 9.05 -26.96 25.05
C PHE A 195 8.22 -27.49 26.24
N GLY A 196 7.15 -28.24 25.97
CA GLY A 196 6.24 -28.76 27.00
C GLY A 196 5.22 -27.75 27.56
N TRP A 197 5.17 -26.53 27.02
CA TRP A 197 4.24 -25.49 27.46
C TRP A 197 2.97 -25.49 26.59
N TYR A 198 1.83 -25.80 27.20
CA TYR A 198 0.54 -25.91 26.50
C TYR A 198 0.11 -24.61 25.80
N GLY A 199 0.49 -23.44 26.34
CA GLY A 199 0.19 -22.14 25.72
C GLY A 199 0.84 -21.97 24.34
N LEU A 200 1.94 -22.66 24.06
CA LEU A 200 2.63 -22.60 22.77
C LEU A 200 2.03 -23.52 21.71
N LEU A 201 1.06 -24.38 22.04
CA LEU A 201 0.43 -25.28 21.06
C LEU A 201 -0.26 -24.51 19.93
N ASN A 202 -0.86 -23.37 20.26
CA ASN A 202 -1.52 -22.48 19.31
C ASN A 202 -0.54 -21.55 18.58
N GLY A 203 0.76 -21.64 18.89
CA GLY A 203 1.80 -20.76 18.37
C GLY A 203 1.63 -19.30 18.81
N PHE A 204 2.34 -18.41 18.11
CA PHE A 204 2.18 -16.97 18.29
C PHE A 204 1.01 -16.47 17.46
N ASN A 205 0.07 -15.77 18.11
CA ASN A 205 -1.04 -15.17 17.40
C ASN A 205 -0.53 -14.02 16.51
N PHE A 206 -0.65 -14.20 15.19
CA PHE A 206 -0.23 -13.22 14.19
C PHE A 206 -0.81 -11.82 14.45
N LEU A 207 -2.07 -11.73 14.88
CA LEU A 207 -2.73 -10.47 15.17
C LEU A 207 -2.05 -9.72 16.32
N VAL A 208 -1.77 -10.43 17.42
CA VAL A 208 -1.13 -9.84 18.60
C VAL A 208 0.27 -9.34 18.23
N ALA A 209 0.99 -10.09 17.39
CA ALA A 209 2.29 -9.68 16.88
C ALA A 209 2.20 -8.41 16.02
N VAL A 210 1.25 -8.33 15.08
CA VAL A 210 1.06 -7.14 14.22
C VAL A 210 0.66 -5.91 15.05
N ILE A 211 -0.29 -6.03 15.98
CA ILE A 211 -0.70 -4.91 16.84
C ILE A 211 0.46 -4.47 17.73
N GLY A 212 1.21 -5.41 18.31
CA GLY A 212 2.35 -5.11 19.18
C GLY A 212 3.49 -4.44 18.42
N LEU A 213 3.87 -4.96 17.25
CA LEU A 213 4.98 -4.46 16.46
C LEU A 213 4.68 -3.14 15.76
N PHE A 214 3.54 -3.04 15.07
CA PHE A 214 3.19 -1.85 14.27
C PHE A 214 2.38 -0.83 15.07
N GLY A 215 1.51 -1.26 15.98
CA GLY A 215 0.67 -0.35 16.77
C GLY A 215 1.43 0.26 17.95
N ILE A 216 1.89 -0.58 18.88
CA ILE A 216 2.55 -0.10 20.11
C ILE A 216 3.91 0.53 19.80
N GLY A 217 4.70 -0.11 18.92
CA GLY A 217 6.00 0.42 18.51
C GLY A 217 5.92 1.85 17.96
N GLU A 218 4.93 2.12 17.13
CA GLU A 218 4.76 3.43 16.52
C GLU A 218 4.28 4.49 17.53
N ILE A 219 3.41 4.12 18.47
CA ILE A 219 2.97 5.03 19.55
C ILE A 219 4.18 5.47 20.38
N LEU A 220 5.06 4.54 20.74
CA LEU A 220 6.25 4.83 21.52
C LEU A 220 7.24 5.73 20.76
N LEU A 221 7.47 5.46 19.46
CA LEU A 221 8.31 6.30 18.60
C LEU A 221 7.74 7.71 18.44
N THR A 222 6.43 7.82 18.19
CA THR A 222 5.75 9.11 18.04
C THR A 222 5.86 9.94 19.33
N MET A 223 5.77 9.29 20.50
CA MET A 223 5.98 9.94 21.80
C MET A 223 7.41 10.45 21.99
N GLU A 224 8.41 9.77 21.43
CA GLU A 224 9.83 10.14 21.51
C GLU A 224 10.18 11.30 20.55
N GLU A 225 9.75 11.22 19.29
CA GLU A 225 10.12 12.19 18.25
C GLU A 225 9.38 13.53 18.39
N GLY A 226 8.19 13.53 18.99
CA GLY A 226 7.35 14.71 19.18
C GLY A 226 6.72 15.23 17.88
N LEU A 227 5.45 15.62 17.94
CA LEU A 227 4.73 16.14 16.76
C LEU A 227 5.08 17.61 16.50
N ALA A 228 6.06 17.87 15.64
CA ALA A 228 6.43 19.23 15.21
C ALA A 228 5.84 19.59 13.84
N PHE A 229 4.59 20.07 13.82
CA PHE A 229 3.99 20.63 12.61
C PHE A 229 4.48 22.07 12.37
N ARG A 230 5.55 22.23 11.58
CA ARG A 230 5.99 23.54 11.05
C ARG A 230 5.71 23.62 9.55
N GLY A 231 4.45 23.83 9.17
CA GLY A 231 4.03 23.88 7.77
C GLY A 231 3.61 25.28 7.31
N LYS A 232 3.49 25.43 6.00
CA LYS A 232 2.87 26.63 5.41
C LYS A 232 1.36 26.49 5.34
N ASP A 233 0.65 27.57 5.61
CA ASP A 233 -0.79 27.66 5.38
C ASP A 233 -1.11 27.45 3.89
N ALA A 234 -1.88 26.41 3.59
CA ALA A 234 -2.40 26.16 2.26
C ALA A 234 -3.89 26.52 2.21
N ARG A 235 -4.23 27.61 1.52
CA ARG A 235 -5.61 27.89 1.14
C ARG A 235 -5.90 27.18 -0.19
N ILE A 236 -6.67 26.09 -0.15
CA ILE A 236 -7.17 25.45 -1.36
C ILE A 236 -8.30 26.30 -1.93
N ASN A 237 -8.06 26.93 -3.08
CA ASN A 237 -9.08 27.65 -3.83
C ASN A 237 -9.59 26.77 -4.97
N LEU A 238 -10.91 26.60 -5.08
CA LEU A 238 -11.56 25.86 -6.18
C LEU A 238 -11.08 26.29 -7.57
N ARG A 239 -10.79 27.59 -7.77
CA ARG A 239 -10.24 28.07 -9.04
C ARG A 239 -8.87 27.47 -9.37
N VAL A 240 -8.00 27.32 -8.37
CA VAL A 240 -6.66 26.73 -8.55
C VAL A 240 -6.77 25.25 -8.88
N VAL A 241 -7.69 24.53 -8.23
CA VAL A 241 -7.95 23.11 -8.54
C VAL A 241 -8.40 22.94 -9.99
N LEU A 242 -9.40 23.71 -10.43
CA LEU A 242 -9.91 23.65 -11.81
C LEU A 242 -8.84 24.02 -12.84
N GLN A 243 -8.02 25.04 -12.57
CA GLN A 243 -6.90 25.42 -13.43
C GLN A 243 -5.82 24.33 -13.49
N THR A 244 -5.58 23.64 -12.37
CA THR A 244 -4.62 22.52 -12.31
C THR A 244 -5.13 21.36 -13.16
N TRP A 245 -6.40 20.98 -12.99
CA TRP A 245 -7.04 19.94 -13.79
C TRP A 245 -7.02 20.22 -15.30
N ALA A 246 -7.13 21.48 -15.72
CA ALA A 246 -6.96 21.85 -17.13
C ALA A 246 -5.53 21.64 -17.66
N GLN A 247 -4.52 21.63 -16.79
CA GLN A 247 -3.11 21.42 -17.15
C GLN A 247 -2.71 19.95 -17.12
N LEU A 248 -3.32 19.14 -16.25
CA LEU A 248 -2.94 17.73 -16.04
C LEU A 248 -2.97 16.85 -17.30
N PRO A 249 -3.93 16.98 -18.24
CA PRO A 249 -3.96 16.18 -19.47
C PRO A 249 -2.68 16.30 -20.32
N LYS A 250 -1.91 17.38 -20.16
CA LYS A 250 -0.61 17.55 -20.85
C LYS A 250 0.42 16.51 -20.41
N PHE A 251 0.27 15.95 -19.21
CA PHE A 251 1.15 14.94 -18.62
C PHE A 251 0.66 13.50 -18.84
N TRP A 252 -0.23 13.24 -19.80
CA TRP A 252 -0.78 11.89 -20.07
C TRP A 252 0.30 10.82 -20.28
N MET A 253 1.43 11.16 -20.92
CA MET A 253 2.56 10.25 -21.07
C MET A 253 3.25 9.93 -19.73
N THR A 254 3.31 10.92 -18.84
CA THR A 254 3.89 10.77 -17.50
C THR A 254 2.99 9.91 -16.63
N PHE A 255 1.66 10.10 -16.71
CA PHE A 255 0.69 9.20 -16.07
C PHE A 255 0.84 7.75 -16.56
N LEU A 256 0.88 7.54 -17.87
CA LEU A 256 0.98 6.19 -18.44
C LEU A 256 2.29 5.52 -18.04
N ARG A 257 3.43 6.21 -18.17
CA ARG A 257 4.74 5.67 -17.77
C ARG A 257 4.82 5.38 -16.29
N GLY A 258 4.36 6.33 -15.45
CA GLY A 258 4.32 6.16 -14.00
C GLY A 258 3.48 4.95 -13.61
N ALA A 259 2.29 4.79 -14.20
CA ALA A 259 1.42 3.67 -13.93
C ALA A 259 2.04 2.33 -14.35
N VAL A 260 2.69 2.25 -15.52
CA VAL A 260 3.38 1.04 -15.98
C VAL A 260 4.55 0.68 -15.05
N ILE A 261 5.38 1.65 -14.68
CA ILE A 261 6.49 1.45 -13.74
C ILE A 261 5.96 0.99 -12.39
N GLY A 262 4.92 1.65 -11.89
CA GLY A 262 4.28 1.33 -10.63
C GLY A 262 3.69 -0.07 -10.63
N CYS A 263 2.88 -0.41 -11.63
CA CYS A 263 2.31 -1.76 -11.74
C CYS A 263 3.39 -2.83 -11.79
N TRP A 264 4.43 -2.61 -12.61
CA TRP A 264 5.55 -3.55 -12.71
C TRP A 264 6.27 -3.73 -11.38
N MET A 265 6.63 -2.63 -10.71
CA MET A 265 7.35 -2.63 -9.43
C MET A 265 6.49 -3.08 -8.24
N GLY A 266 5.16 -3.03 -8.35
CA GLY A 266 4.25 -3.56 -7.34
C GLY A 266 3.99 -5.07 -7.49
N ILE A 267 3.85 -5.55 -8.74
CA ILE A 267 3.68 -6.99 -9.02
C ILE A 267 4.99 -7.73 -8.75
N THR A 268 6.09 -7.19 -9.24
CA THR A 268 7.41 -7.68 -8.84
C THR A 268 7.70 -7.22 -7.41
N PRO A 269 8.57 -7.89 -6.66
CA PRO A 269 8.95 -7.49 -5.30
C PRO A 269 9.83 -6.22 -5.26
N GLY A 270 9.53 -5.26 -6.15
CA GLY A 270 10.16 -3.97 -6.35
C GLY A 270 9.84 -2.94 -5.28
N GLY A 271 8.59 -2.93 -4.85
CA GLY A 271 8.05 -1.97 -3.89
C GLY A 271 7.81 -0.58 -4.49
N ALA A 272 6.98 0.19 -3.79
CA ALA A 272 6.58 1.53 -4.22
C ALA A 272 7.74 2.55 -4.23
N THR A 273 8.77 2.33 -3.41
CA THR A 273 9.89 3.27 -3.28
C THR A 273 10.76 3.29 -4.54
N PRO A 274 11.34 2.18 -5.03
CA PRO A 274 12.03 2.19 -6.33
C PRO A 274 11.15 2.68 -7.48
N ALA A 275 9.85 2.34 -7.48
CA ALA A 275 8.91 2.80 -8.49
C ALA A 275 8.82 4.33 -8.57
N SER A 276 8.64 4.98 -7.41
CA SER A 276 8.54 6.43 -7.28
C SER A 276 9.81 7.13 -7.75
N PHE A 277 10.98 6.69 -7.28
CA PHE A 277 12.28 7.26 -7.69
C PHE A 277 12.59 7.04 -9.17
N MET A 278 12.29 5.85 -9.71
CA MET A 278 12.49 5.53 -11.12
C MET A 278 11.57 6.38 -12.02
N SER A 279 10.30 6.51 -11.65
CA SER A 279 9.35 7.36 -12.37
C SER A 279 9.79 8.82 -12.39
N TYR A 280 10.21 9.36 -11.24
CA TYR A 280 10.77 10.71 -11.15
C TYR A 280 12.00 10.90 -12.04
N GLY A 281 12.96 9.96 -12.01
CA GLY A 281 14.16 10.02 -12.82
C GLY A 281 13.88 9.96 -14.33
N LEU A 282 12.94 9.11 -14.75
CA LEU A 282 12.52 9.01 -16.15
C LEU A 282 11.74 10.25 -16.60
N ALA A 283 10.84 10.79 -15.77
CA ALA A 283 10.15 12.04 -16.04
C ALA A 283 11.14 13.18 -16.23
N LYS A 284 12.13 13.32 -15.34
CA LYS A 284 13.20 14.32 -15.47
C LYS A 284 13.98 14.17 -16.77
N ARG A 285 14.29 12.93 -17.19
CA ARG A 285 15.05 12.63 -18.41
C ARG A 285 14.27 12.95 -19.69
N PHE A 286 12.97 12.65 -19.72
CA PHE A 286 12.14 12.83 -20.91
C PHE A 286 11.41 14.17 -20.98
N SER A 287 11.35 14.92 -19.87
CA SER A 287 10.69 16.21 -19.84
C SER A 287 11.49 17.27 -20.59
N ARG A 288 10.77 18.07 -21.39
CA ARG A 288 11.34 19.29 -22.00
C ARG A 288 11.77 20.32 -20.95
N ARG A 289 11.22 20.23 -19.73
CA ARG A 289 11.55 21.07 -18.57
C ARG A 289 12.38 20.33 -17.52
N GLY A 290 13.11 19.29 -17.90
CA GLY A 290 13.93 18.49 -16.98
C GLY A 290 14.90 19.26 -16.08
N ARG A 291 15.31 20.49 -16.48
CA ARG A 291 16.15 21.39 -15.66
C ARG A 291 15.42 21.99 -14.44
N ASN A 292 14.10 22.05 -14.47
CA ASN A 292 13.30 22.62 -13.39
C ASN A 292 12.93 21.62 -12.28
N PHE A 293 13.14 20.32 -12.50
CA PHE A 293 12.90 19.28 -11.50
C PHE A 293 13.77 19.51 -10.26
N GLY A 294 13.19 19.38 -9.08
CA GLY A 294 13.78 19.75 -7.80
C GLY A 294 13.58 21.21 -7.40
N ASN A 295 13.02 22.04 -8.30
CA ASN A 295 12.74 23.46 -8.05
C ASN A 295 11.25 23.78 -8.10
N GLY A 296 10.37 22.78 -8.15
CA GLY A 296 8.92 22.96 -8.17
C GLY A 296 8.31 22.91 -9.57
N GLU A 297 8.60 21.84 -10.30
CA GLU A 297 7.93 21.48 -11.55
C GLU A 297 6.78 20.48 -11.28
N LEU A 298 5.60 20.72 -11.86
CA LEU A 298 4.41 19.92 -11.57
C LEU A 298 4.57 18.45 -12.00
N GLU A 299 5.28 18.22 -13.10
CA GLU A 299 5.60 16.88 -13.60
C GLU A 299 6.43 16.06 -12.59
N GLY A 300 7.24 16.73 -11.76
CA GLY A 300 8.01 16.13 -10.68
C GLY A 300 7.18 15.68 -9.48
N VAL A 301 5.92 16.11 -9.37
CA VAL A 301 4.92 15.57 -8.43
C VAL A 301 4.10 14.46 -9.09
N VAL A 302 3.67 14.69 -10.33
CA VAL A 302 2.81 13.76 -11.07
C VAL A 302 3.48 12.39 -11.26
N ALA A 303 4.74 12.37 -11.68
CA ALA A 303 5.46 11.13 -11.98
C ALA A 303 5.63 10.19 -10.75
N PRO A 304 6.21 10.64 -9.62
CA PRO A 304 6.38 9.77 -8.46
C PRO A 304 5.05 9.35 -7.84
N GLU A 305 4.07 10.25 -7.74
CA GLU A 305 2.75 9.93 -7.15
C GLU A 305 2.00 8.87 -7.94
N THR A 306 1.96 8.99 -9.27
CA THR A 306 1.30 7.95 -10.10
C THR A 306 1.97 6.59 -9.95
N ALA A 307 3.31 6.55 -9.93
CA ALA A 307 4.04 5.29 -9.80
C ALA A 307 3.92 4.67 -8.40
N ALA A 308 4.01 5.48 -7.34
CA ALA A 308 3.90 5.03 -5.97
C ALA A 308 2.52 4.40 -5.69
N HIS A 309 1.44 5.08 -6.08
CA HIS A 309 0.09 4.58 -5.86
C HIS A 309 -0.24 3.39 -6.77
N ALA A 310 0.22 3.38 -8.02
CA ALA A 310 0.07 2.20 -8.88
C ALA A 310 0.81 0.98 -8.30
N ALA A 311 2.01 1.18 -7.74
CA ALA A 311 2.76 0.11 -7.07
C ALA A 311 2.08 -0.37 -5.79
N GLY A 312 1.55 0.54 -4.97
CA GLY A 312 0.83 0.21 -3.74
C GLY A 312 -0.36 -0.73 -3.99
N VAL A 313 -1.18 -0.44 -5.00
CA VAL A 313 -2.28 -1.33 -5.41
C VAL A 313 -1.78 -2.63 -5.98
N SER A 314 -0.81 -2.53 -6.88
CA SER A 314 -0.33 -3.70 -7.60
C SER A 314 0.37 -4.69 -6.68
N ALA A 315 0.88 -4.25 -5.53
CA ALA A 315 1.39 -5.09 -4.46
C ALA A 315 0.32 -5.96 -3.78
N LEU A 316 -0.97 -5.65 -3.94
CA LEU A 316 -2.08 -6.51 -3.51
C LEU A 316 -2.31 -7.69 -4.45
N LEU A 317 -1.87 -7.60 -5.71
CA LEU A 317 -2.05 -8.68 -6.68
C LEU A 317 -1.37 -10.00 -6.25
N PRO A 318 -0.06 -10.04 -5.92
CA PRO A 318 0.56 -11.29 -5.45
C PRO A 318 0.01 -11.74 -4.10
N MET A 319 -0.47 -10.80 -3.27
CA MET A 319 -1.11 -11.12 -1.99
C MET A 319 -2.41 -11.89 -2.22
N LEU A 320 -3.30 -11.37 -3.06
CA LEU A 320 -4.60 -11.97 -3.33
C LEU A 320 -4.47 -13.28 -4.12
N THR A 321 -3.55 -13.34 -5.08
CA THR A 321 -3.43 -14.48 -6.01
C THR A 321 -2.52 -15.60 -5.53
N LEU A 322 -1.46 -15.28 -4.77
CA LEU A 322 -0.45 -16.25 -4.33
C LEU A 322 -0.36 -16.35 -2.79
N GLY A 323 -1.10 -15.52 -2.05
CA GLY A 323 -0.97 -15.44 -0.59
C GLY A 323 0.30 -14.72 -0.12
N ILE A 324 0.99 -14.01 -1.02
CA ILE A 324 2.31 -13.44 -0.75
C ILE A 324 2.24 -11.91 -0.76
N PRO A 325 2.40 -11.23 0.39
CA PRO A 325 2.26 -9.79 0.45
C PRO A 325 3.42 -9.06 -0.26
N GLY A 326 3.10 -8.17 -1.21
CA GLY A 326 4.10 -7.37 -1.93
C GLY A 326 4.56 -6.11 -1.19
N SER A 327 3.97 -5.78 -0.05
CA SER A 327 4.30 -4.60 0.75
C SER A 327 3.98 -4.83 2.24
N PRO A 328 4.55 -4.03 3.17
CA PRO A 328 4.21 -4.12 4.60
C PRO A 328 2.71 -3.93 4.86
N THR A 329 2.06 -2.99 4.17
CA THR A 329 0.62 -2.77 4.33
C THR A 329 -0.20 -3.93 3.79
N ALA A 330 0.21 -4.54 2.67
CA ALA A 330 -0.39 -5.77 2.17
C ALA A 330 -0.25 -6.92 3.18
N ALA A 331 0.86 -7.02 3.91
CA ALA A 331 1.03 -8.05 4.94
C ALA A 331 0.04 -7.85 6.12
N VAL A 332 -0.24 -6.61 6.52
CA VAL A 332 -1.25 -6.32 7.53
C VAL A 332 -2.66 -6.65 7.02
N LEU A 333 -2.98 -6.29 5.78
CA LEU A 333 -4.27 -6.62 5.15
C LEU A 333 -4.47 -8.14 5.00
N LEU A 334 -3.43 -8.88 4.60
CA LEU A 334 -3.40 -10.34 4.59
C LEU A 334 -3.75 -10.91 5.97
N GLY A 335 -3.19 -10.32 7.04
CA GLY A 335 -3.57 -10.61 8.41
C GLY A 335 -5.07 -10.47 8.69
N GLY A 336 -5.63 -9.34 8.25
CA GLY A 336 -7.07 -9.08 8.34
C GLY A 336 -7.90 -10.15 7.64
N LEU A 337 -7.54 -10.47 6.38
CA LEU A 337 -8.21 -11.51 5.60
C LEU A 337 -8.25 -12.85 6.33
N LEU A 338 -7.11 -13.29 6.88
CA LEU A 338 -7.02 -14.54 7.63
C LEU A 338 -7.92 -14.54 8.89
N ILE A 339 -8.07 -13.39 9.56
CA ILE A 339 -8.96 -13.26 10.73
C ILE A 339 -10.42 -13.44 10.36
N TRP A 340 -10.82 -12.94 9.19
CA TRP A 340 -12.18 -13.10 8.68
C TRP A 340 -12.42 -14.46 8.00
N GLY A 341 -11.47 -15.39 8.11
CA GLY A 341 -11.56 -16.72 7.51
C GLY A 341 -11.36 -16.73 5.99
N LEU A 342 -10.82 -15.66 5.42
CA LEU A 342 -10.47 -15.56 4.01
C LEU A 342 -9.01 -15.95 3.86
N GLN A 343 -8.74 -17.02 3.11
CA GLN A 343 -7.38 -17.49 2.86
C GLN A 343 -6.92 -17.01 1.48
N PRO A 344 -6.04 -16.00 1.38
CA PRO A 344 -5.61 -15.50 0.09
C PRO A 344 -4.75 -16.50 -0.65
N GLY A 345 -4.84 -16.46 -1.98
CA GLY A 345 -4.27 -17.47 -2.85
C GLY A 345 -5.23 -17.83 -3.98
N PRO A 346 -4.89 -18.84 -4.79
CA PRO A 346 -5.64 -19.16 -6.00
C PRO A 346 -7.08 -19.60 -5.72
N MET A 347 -7.31 -20.24 -4.56
CA MET A 347 -8.62 -20.73 -4.12
C MET A 347 -9.56 -19.61 -3.65
N LEU A 348 -9.04 -18.45 -3.22
CA LEU A 348 -9.86 -17.34 -2.73
C LEU A 348 -10.92 -16.94 -3.77
N PHE A 349 -10.49 -16.83 -5.04
CA PHE A 349 -11.36 -16.43 -6.16
C PHE A 349 -12.40 -17.49 -6.56
N ILE A 350 -12.28 -18.72 -6.03
CA ILE A 350 -13.21 -19.82 -6.29
C ILE A 350 -14.17 -19.97 -5.10
N GLU A 351 -13.64 -19.98 -3.88
CA GLU A 351 -14.40 -20.28 -2.67
C GLU A 351 -15.12 -19.06 -2.09
N GLN A 352 -14.57 -17.85 -2.30
CA GLN A 352 -15.07 -16.60 -1.72
C GLN A 352 -15.09 -15.49 -2.79
N PRO A 353 -16.01 -15.57 -3.77
CA PRO A 353 -16.03 -14.67 -4.92
C PRO A 353 -16.59 -13.25 -4.64
N ASP A 354 -17.20 -13.02 -3.47
CA ASP A 354 -17.78 -11.73 -3.03
C ASP A 354 -16.75 -10.78 -2.41
#